data_AF-A0A327NTI0-F1
#
_entry.id   AF-A0A327NTI0-F1
#
_cell.length_a   1.000
_cell.length_b   1.000
_cell.length_c   1.000
_cell.angle_alpha   90.00
_cell.angle_beta   90.00
_cell.angle_gamma   90.00
#
_symmetry.space_group_name_H-M   'P 1'
#
loop_
_entity.id
_entity.type
_entity.pdbx_description
1 polymer ?
#
loop_
_entity_poly.entity_id
_entity_poly.type
_entity_poly.pdbx_seq_one_letter_code
_entity_poly.pdbx_strand_id
1 'polypeptide(L)'
;MNYYFYAYFRNPKVTLHVGSCRFCNNGKGMQSKKLGYLTGRWRGGYPNFELALEAAQGVSQGLGVEPAYCQRCIPGQKELN
;
A
#
# COMPACT_ATOMS: atom_id res chain seq x y z
N MET A 1 2.36 14.65 -3.67
CA MET A 1 1.56 13.76 -2.79
C MET A 1 2.06 12.36 -3.06
N ASN A 2 2.53 11.63 -2.05
CA ASN A 2 3.19 10.35 -2.27
C ASN A 2 2.27 9.18 -1.92
N TYR A 3 2.43 8.08 -2.63
CA TYR A 3 1.68 6.85 -2.42
C TYR A 3 2.61 5.73 -1.94
N TYR A 4 2.03 4.82 -1.16
CA TYR A 4 2.72 3.73 -0.51
C TYR A 4 1.82 2.50 -0.53
N PHE A 5 2.39 1.31 -0.39
CA PHE A 5 1.64 0.12 -0.05
C PHE A 5 2.39 -0.72 0.98
N TYR A 6 1.62 -1.45 1.78
CA TYR A 6 2.15 -2.48 2.67
C TYR A 6 1.83 -3.85 2.09
N ALA A 7 2.86 -4.67 1.87
CA ALA A 7 2.71 -6.07 1.50
C ALA A 7 2.90 -6.94 2.75
N TYR A 8 1.84 -7.62 3.19
CA TYR A 8 1.85 -8.56 4.31
C TYR A 8 2.00 -9.98 3.77
N PHE A 9 3.06 -10.69 4.16
CA PHE A 9 3.41 -12.00 3.57
C PHE A 9 2.81 -13.19 4.33
N ARG A 10 2.58 -13.05 5.65
CA ARG A 10 2.07 -14.16 6.49
C ARG A 10 0.58 -14.45 6.27
N ASN A 11 -0.20 -13.41 6.03
CA ASN A 11 -1.56 -13.50 5.54
C ASN A 11 -1.63 -12.60 4.31
N PRO A 12 -1.37 -13.16 3.11
CA PRO A 12 -1.17 -12.40 1.89
C PRO A 12 -2.16 -11.26 1.73
N LYS A 13 -1.63 -10.03 1.75
CA LYS A 13 -2.41 -8.82 1.54
C LYS A 13 -1.51 -7.71 1.07
N VAL A 14 -1.93 -6.99 0.04
CA VAL A 14 -1.27 -5.76 -0.39
C VAL A 14 -2.27 -4.63 -0.19
N THR A 15 -1.91 -3.58 0.54
CA THR A 15 -2.82 -2.45 0.80
C THR A 15 -2.19 -1.13 0.41
N LEU A 16 -2.84 -0.37 -0.48
CA LEU A 16 -2.42 0.97 -0.88
C LEU A 16 -2.83 2.03 0.15
N HIS A 17 -1.94 3.01 0.31
CA HIS A 17 -2.06 4.14 1.22
C HIS A 17 -1.58 5.44 0.57
N VAL A 18 -2.14 6.54 1.07
CA VAL A 18 -1.79 7.91 0.70
C VAL A 18 -0.95 8.52 1.83
N GLY A 19 0.20 9.09 1.48
CA GLY A 19 1.14 9.69 2.42
C GLY A 19 0.61 10.92 3.16
N SER A 20 -0.40 11.60 2.64
CA SER A 20 -1.07 12.74 3.31
C SER A 20 -2.29 12.33 4.15
N CYS A 21 -2.56 11.02 4.32
CA CYS A 21 -3.71 10.58 5.09
C CYS A 21 -3.49 10.78 6.60
N ARG A 22 -4.26 11.68 7.22
CA ARG A 22 -4.24 11.95 8.67
C ARG A 22 -4.48 10.70 9.53
N PHE A 23 -5.37 9.81 9.08
CA PHE A 23 -5.68 8.56 9.77
C PHE A 23 -4.52 7.56 9.72
N CYS A 24 -3.62 7.69 8.74
CA CYS A 24 -2.41 6.90 8.63
C CYS A 24 -1.17 7.71 9.01
N ASN A 25 -1.32 8.59 10.01
CA ASN A 25 -0.25 9.39 10.60
C ASN A 25 0.53 10.24 9.58
N ASN A 26 -0.14 10.75 8.54
CA ASN A 26 0.50 11.51 7.46
C ASN A 26 1.73 10.77 6.89
N GLY A 27 1.60 9.46 6.68
CA GLY A 27 2.66 8.63 6.10
C GLY A 27 3.85 8.36 7.03
N LYS A 28 3.86 8.93 8.25
CA LYS A 28 4.91 8.65 9.24
C LYS A 28 4.85 7.18 9.63
N GLY A 29 5.84 6.42 9.16
CA GLY A 29 5.96 4.97 9.39
C GLY A 29 5.80 4.11 8.14
N MET A 30 5.36 4.69 7.00
CA MET A 30 5.24 3.99 5.72
C MET A 30 6.58 3.86 4.96
N GLN A 31 7.70 3.88 5.69
CA GLN A 31 9.03 3.84 5.10
C GLN A 31 9.57 2.42 5.05
N SER A 32 10.23 2.09 3.94
CA SER A 32 10.71 0.74 3.61
C SER A 32 11.83 0.19 4.50
N LYS A 33 12.37 0.99 5.41
CA LYS A 33 13.58 0.69 6.22
C LYS A 33 13.39 0.74 7.73
N LYS A 34 12.17 1.02 8.25
CA LYS A 34 12.00 1.35 9.68
C LYS A 34 11.86 0.15 10.61
N LEU A 35 11.33 -0.98 10.13
CA LEU A 35 11.11 -2.21 10.90
C LEU A 35 11.40 -3.41 10.00
N GLY A 36 12.03 -4.45 10.55
CA GLY A 36 12.47 -5.64 9.79
C GLY A 36 11.34 -6.38 9.06
N TYR A 37 11.70 -7.20 8.09
CA TYR A 37 10.79 -7.83 7.11
C TYR A 37 10.06 -9.09 7.60
N LEU A 38 9.93 -9.29 8.91
CA LEU A 38 9.45 -10.56 9.47
C LEU A 38 8.03 -10.93 9.03
N THR A 39 7.19 -9.94 8.79
CA THR A 39 5.76 -10.13 8.54
C THR A 39 5.31 -9.50 7.23
N GLY A 40 5.95 -8.41 6.83
CA GLY A 40 5.62 -7.67 5.64
C GLY A 40 6.59 -6.54 5.38
N ARG A 41 6.28 -5.71 4.38
CA ARG A 41 7.14 -4.61 3.97
C ARG A 41 6.35 -3.44 3.40
N TRP A 42 6.70 -2.25 3.85
CA TRP A 42 6.32 -1.01 3.18
C TRP A 42 7.14 -0.81 1.90
N ARG A 43 6.46 -0.48 0.81
CA ARG A 43 7.03 0.06 -0.43
C ARG A 43 6.34 1.38 -0.74
N GLY A 44 7.02 2.33 -1.35
CA GLY A 44 6.38 3.62 -1.62
C GLY A 44 7.33 4.75 -1.92
N GLY A 45 6.80 5.96 -1.84
CA GLY A 45 7.41 7.15 -2.42
C GLY A 45 7.00 7.37 -3.87
N TYR A 46 5.94 6.69 -4.33
CA TYR A 46 5.44 6.86 -5.69
C TYR A 46 4.80 8.24 -5.85
N PRO A 47 5.05 8.95 -6.97
CA PRO A 47 4.57 10.32 -7.15
C PRO A 47 3.07 10.41 -7.49
N ASN A 48 2.46 9.31 -7.94
CA ASN A 48 1.05 9.22 -8.27
C ASN A 48 0.47 7.85 -7.89
N PHE A 49 -0.86 7.71 -8.02
CA PHE A 49 -1.60 6.52 -7.63
C PHE A 49 -1.35 5.36 -8.58
N GLU A 50 -1.31 5.63 -9.89
CA GLU A 50 -1.18 4.65 -10.96
C GLU A 50 0.13 3.86 -10.82
N LEU A 51 1.25 4.54 -10.58
CA LEU A 51 2.54 3.89 -10.35
C LEU A 51 2.56 3.06 -9.06
N ALA A 52 1.85 3.52 -8.02
CA ALA A 52 1.72 2.77 -6.79
C ALA A 52 0.85 1.52 -6.98
N LEU A 53 -0.20 1.62 -7.79
CA LEU A 53 -1.11 0.53 -8.12
C LEU A 53 -0.41 -0.51 -8.99
N GLU A 54 0.29 -0.11 -10.04
CA GLU A 54 1.08 -0.99 -10.90
C GLU A 54 2.12 -1.78 -10.08
N ALA A 55 2.86 -1.08 -9.22
CA ALA A 55 3.83 -1.72 -8.34
C ALA A 55 3.17 -2.65 -7.30
N ALA A 56 2.00 -2.29 -6.79
CA ALA A 56 1.23 -3.13 -5.89
C ALA A 56 0.70 -4.38 -6.62
N GLN A 57 0.18 -4.26 -7.84
CA GLN A 57 -0.29 -5.35 -8.68
C GLN A 57 0.83 -6.36 -8.95
N GLY A 58 2.04 -5.90 -9.30
CA GLY A 58 3.18 -6.79 -9.48
C GLY A 58 3.52 -7.61 -8.23
N VAL A 59 3.41 -7.03 -7.04
CA VAL A 59 3.62 -7.76 -5.77
C VAL A 59 2.44 -8.67 -5.45
N SER A 60 1.22 -8.18 -5.64
CA SER A 60 -0.05 -8.89 -5.45
C SER A 60 -0.13 -10.16 -6.29
N GLN A 61 0.26 -10.10 -7.57
CA GLN A 61 0.31 -11.25 -8.48
C GLN A 61 1.23 -12.35 -7.94
N GLY A 62 2.42 -11.99 -7.46
CA GLY A 62 3.35 -12.94 -6.84
C GLY A 62 2.84 -13.56 -5.53
N LEU A 63 1.86 -12.94 -4.88
CA LEU A 63 1.24 -13.41 -3.65
C LEU A 63 -0.14 -14.06 -3.87
N GLY A 64 -0.66 -14.07 -5.10
CA GLY A 64 -1.98 -14.62 -5.43
C GLY A 64 -3.16 -13.87 -4.80
N VAL A 65 -3.04 -12.55 -4.59
CA VAL A 65 -4.09 -11.71 -3.99
C VAL A 65 -4.31 -10.43 -4.78
N GLU A 66 -5.50 -9.85 -4.69
CA GLU A 66 -5.76 -8.52 -5.26
C GLU A 66 -5.26 -7.40 -4.34
N PRO A 67 -4.75 -6.28 -4.89
CA PRO A 67 -4.48 -5.09 -4.11
C PRO A 67 -5.77 -4.57 -3.45
N ALA A 68 -5.68 -4.25 -2.16
CA ALA A 68 -6.71 -3.56 -1.41
C ALA A 68 -6.38 -2.08 -1.26
N TYR A 69 -7.40 -1.26 -1.03
CA TYR A 69 -7.24 0.17 -0.76
C TYR A 69 -7.53 0.47 0.71
N CYS A 70 -6.67 1.27 1.34
CA CYS A 70 -6.97 1.77 2.67
C CYS A 70 -8.22 2.66 2.61
N GLN A 71 -9.30 2.21 3.24
CA GLN A 71 -10.60 2.88 3.24
C GLN A 71 -10.58 4.30 3.83
N ARG A 72 -9.54 4.61 4.63
CA ARG A 72 -9.32 5.95 5.20
C ARG A 72 -8.48 6.85 4.30
N CYS A 73 -7.59 6.27 3.48
CA CYS A 73 -6.78 7.02 2.52
C CYS A 73 -7.54 7.29 1.23
N ILE A 74 -8.29 6.29 0.76
CA ILE A 74 -8.90 6.23 -0.56
C ILE A 74 -10.36 5.76 -0.36
N PRO A 75 -11.24 6.62 0.16
CA PRO A 75 -12.66 6.29 0.29
C PRO A 75 -13.29 6.16 -1.11
N GLY A 76 -14.04 5.09 -1.36
CA GLY A 76 -14.86 4.95 -2.58
C GLY A 76 -14.28 4.12 -3.73
N GLN A 77 -13.02 3.66 -3.69
CA GLN A 77 -12.49 2.77 -4.74
C GLN A 77 -12.91 1.29 -4.60
N LYS A 78 -14.13 1.06 -4.09
CA LYS A 78 -14.80 -0.26 -4.15
C LYS A 78 -15.63 -0.44 -5.42
N GLU A 79 -15.75 0.59 -6.26
CA GLU A 79 -16.75 0.63 -7.36
C GLU A 79 -16.16 0.58 -8.78
N LEU A 80 -14.98 -0.02 -8.96
CA LEU A 80 -14.48 -0.37 -10.30
C LEU A 80 -14.20 -1.87 -10.34
N ASN A 81 -15.28 -2.64 -10.37
CA ASN A 81 -15.36 -4.00 -10.92
C ASN A 81 -16.80 -4.25 -11.35
#